data_AF-B0BFR5-F1
#
_entry.id   AF-B0BFR5-F1
#
_cell.length_a   1.000
_cell.length_b   1.000
_cell.length_c   1.000
_cell.angle_alpha   90.00
_cell.angle_beta   90.00
_cell.angle_gamma   90.00
#
_symmetry.space_group_name_H-M   'P 1'
#
loop_
_entity.id
_entity.type
_entity.pdbx_description
1 polymer ?
#
loop_
_entity_poly.entity_id
_entity_poly.type
_entity_poly.pdbx_seq_one_letter_code
_entity_poly.pdbx_strand_id
1 'polypeptide(L)'
;ALGKIMPSYPPRDEPVRKRQILQKRERELCHALAHGFAQGRIESAAEKVRYAKLKLIKAIVGELPFLEQSEEVLKRWTKAKTDEKLWKSLGVNEIIKRYEKHNA
;
A
#
# COMPACT_ATOMS: atom_id res chain seq x y z
N ALA A 1 -38.05 22.70 -8.10
CA ALA A 1 -36.59 22.47 -8.19
C ALA A 1 -36.28 21.13 -7.54
N LEU A 2 -35.91 20.11 -8.32
CA LEU A 2 -35.55 18.79 -7.79
C LEU A 2 -34.09 18.82 -7.35
N GLY A 3 -33.87 18.95 -6.04
CA GLY A 3 -32.55 18.81 -5.44
C GLY A 3 -31.99 17.43 -5.76
N LYS A 4 -30.87 17.38 -6.49
CA LYS A 4 -30.12 16.14 -6.73
C LYS A 4 -29.68 15.59 -5.37
N ILE A 5 -30.38 14.58 -4.87
CA ILE A 5 -29.94 13.77 -3.75
C ILE A 5 -28.64 13.10 -4.22
N MET A 6 -27.49 13.62 -3.77
CA MET A 6 -26.23 12.90 -3.97
C MET A 6 -26.38 11.57 -3.24
N PRO A 7 -26.12 10.42 -3.88
CA PRO A 7 -26.14 9.15 -3.19
C PRO A 7 -25.17 9.24 -2.02
N SER A 8 -25.72 9.19 -0.80
CA SER A 8 -24.96 9.09 0.43
C SER A 8 -24.34 7.71 0.45
N TYR A 9 -23.23 7.56 -0.26
CA TYR A 9 -22.38 6.41 -0.07
C TYR A 9 -21.85 6.53 1.36
N PRO A 10 -22.08 5.53 2.23
CA PRO A 10 -21.39 5.52 3.51
C PRO A 10 -19.90 5.67 3.21
N PRO A 11 -19.16 6.49 3.98
CA PRO A 11 -17.72 6.64 3.79
C PRO A 11 -17.15 5.23 3.72
N ARG A 12 -16.50 4.92 2.59
CA ARG A 12 -15.89 3.60 2.40
C ARG A 12 -14.93 3.43 3.58
N ASP A 13 -15.08 2.35 4.34
CA ASP A 13 -14.06 1.96 5.31
C ASP A 13 -12.72 2.01 4.59
N GLU A 14 -11.86 2.94 5.01
CA GLU A 14 -10.46 3.14 4.58
C GLU A 14 -9.88 1.87 3.97
N PRO A 15 -9.18 1.90 2.82
CA PRO A 15 -9.10 0.84 1.82
C PRO A 15 -8.78 -0.57 2.38
N VAL A 16 -9.74 -1.21 3.06
CA VAL A 16 -9.54 -2.39 3.91
C VAL A 16 -9.04 -3.55 3.07
N ARG A 17 -9.71 -3.77 1.92
CA ARG A 17 -9.32 -4.78 0.95
C ARG A 17 -7.89 -4.58 0.45
N LYS A 18 -7.45 -3.33 0.23
CA LYS A 18 -6.07 -3.06 -0.25
C LYS A 18 -5.03 -3.32 0.84
N ARG A 19 -5.36 -3.06 2.11
CA ARG A 19 -4.53 -3.44 3.26
C ARG A 19 -4.41 -4.96 3.38
N GLN A 20 -5.51 -5.69 3.28
CA GLN A 20 -5.51 -7.16 3.30
C GLN A 20 -4.68 -7.75 2.15
N ILE A 21 -4.79 -7.18 0.95
CA ILE A 21 -3.98 -7.60 -0.20
C ILE A 21 -2.50 -7.37 0.09
N LEU A 22 -2.12 -6.19 0.61
CA LEU A 22 -0.73 -5.91 0.98
C LEU A 22 -0.21 -6.93 2.00
N GLN A 23 -0.93 -7.14 3.11
CA GLN A 23 -0.56 -8.10 4.14
C GLN A 23 -0.39 -9.52 3.60
N LYS A 24 -1.23 -9.93 2.63
CA LYS A 24 -1.09 -11.22 1.96
C LYS A 24 0.22 -11.29 1.17
N ARG A 25 0.57 -10.25 0.40
CA ARG A 25 1.82 -10.23 -0.39
C ARG A 25 3.06 -10.17 0.48
N GLU A 26 3.00 -9.44 1.60
CA GLU A 26 4.08 -9.39 2.59
C GLU A 26 4.32 -10.78 3.19
N ARG A 27 3.25 -11.51 3.56
CA ARG A 27 3.34 -12.90 4.04
C ARG A 27 3.93 -13.84 2.98
N GLU A 28 3.50 -13.72 1.73
CA GLU A 28 4.05 -14.51 0.62
C GLU A 28 5.56 -14.28 0.44
N LEU A 29 6.02 -13.03 0.54
CA LEU A 29 7.45 -12.69 0.46
C LEU A 29 8.22 -13.26 1.66
N CYS A 30 7.75 -13.05 2.89
CA CYS A 30 8.41 -13.60 4.08
C CYS A 30 8.48 -15.14 4.02
N HIS A 31 7.41 -15.80 3.59
CA HIS A 31 7.40 -17.26 3.41
C HIS A 31 8.43 -17.70 2.35
N ALA A 32 8.51 -17.00 1.20
CA ALA A 32 9.50 -17.32 0.17
C ALA A 32 10.94 -17.17 0.67
N LEU A 33 11.22 -16.13 1.48
CA LEU A 33 12.52 -15.90 2.11
C LEU A 33 12.85 -16.98 3.14
N ALA A 34 11.92 -17.27 4.05
CA ALA A 34 12.11 -18.24 5.14
C ALA A 34 12.36 -19.67 4.64
N HIS A 35 11.77 -20.04 3.51
CA HIS A 35 11.91 -21.38 2.93
C HIS A 35 12.94 -21.46 1.79
N GLY A 36 13.77 -20.43 1.58
CA GLY A 36 14.85 -20.47 0.60
C GLY A 36 14.39 -20.71 -0.83
N PHE A 37 13.28 -20.09 -1.24
CA PHE A 37 12.75 -20.25 -2.61
C PHE A 37 13.76 -19.73 -3.64
N ALA A 38 13.66 -20.22 -4.88
CA ALA A 38 14.48 -19.74 -5.98
C ALA A 38 14.37 -18.20 -6.14
N GLN A 39 15.49 -17.55 -6.45
CA GLN A 39 15.61 -16.09 -6.52
C GLN A 39 14.50 -15.42 -7.34
N GLY A 40 14.18 -15.95 -8.53
CA GLY A 40 13.10 -15.40 -9.36
C GLY A 40 11.71 -15.43 -8.71
N ARG A 41 11.44 -16.41 -7.82
CA ARG A 41 10.17 -16.44 -7.05
C ARG A 41 10.16 -15.38 -5.94
N ILE A 42 11.30 -15.14 -5.30
CA ILE A 42 11.47 -14.09 -4.29
C ILE A 42 11.30 -12.71 -4.95
N GLU A 43 11.94 -12.48 -6.09
CA GLU A 43 11.81 -11.25 -6.88
C GLU A 43 10.36 -11.00 -7.30
N SER A 44 9.68 -12.02 -7.84
CA SER A 44 8.26 -11.92 -8.19
C SER A 44 7.37 -11.60 -6.98
N ALA A 45 7.67 -12.17 -5.80
CA ALA A 45 6.94 -11.85 -4.58
C ALA A 45 7.19 -10.40 -4.12
N ALA A 46 8.44 -9.93 -4.18
CA ALA A 46 8.81 -8.55 -3.86
C ALA A 46 8.15 -7.52 -4.79
N GLU A 47 8.06 -7.81 -6.10
CA GLU A 47 7.32 -6.97 -7.03
C GLU A 47 5.82 -6.88 -6.71
N LYS A 48 5.21 -8.00 -6.31
CA LYS A 48 3.80 -8.01 -5.86
C LYS A 48 3.59 -7.16 -4.61
N VAL A 49 4.55 -7.17 -3.68
CA VAL A 49 4.54 -6.27 -2.51
C VAL A 49 4.59 -4.81 -2.96
N ARG A 50 5.56 -4.44 -3.82
CA ARG A 50 5.67 -3.08 -4.36
C ARG A 50 4.36 -2.61 -5.00
N TYR A 51 3.79 -3.45 -5.85
CA TYR A 51 2.54 -3.14 -6.55
C TYR A 51 1.36 -2.98 -5.58
N ALA A 52 1.21 -3.87 -4.61
CA ALA A 52 0.16 -3.78 -3.60
C ALA A 52 0.29 -2.52 -2.73
N LYS A 53 1.52 -2.15 -2.36
CA LYS A 53 1.81 -0.94 -1.58
C LYS A 53 1.45 0.32 -2.35
N LEU A 54 1.86 0.43 -3.62
CA LEU A 54 1.53 1.56 -4.47
C LEU A 54 0.01 1.68 -4.69
N LYS A 55 -0.71 0.56 -4.84
CA LYS A 55 -2.18 0.55 -4.91
C LYS A 55 -2.84 1.07 -3.62
N LEU A 56 -2.33 0.67 -2.46
CA LEU A 56 -2.82 1.15 -1.18
C LEU A 56 -2.58 2.66 -1.03
N ILE A 57 -1.36 3.12 -1.31
CA ILE A 57 -0.98 4.53 -1.24
C ILE A 57 -1.86 5.39 -2.17
N LYS A 58 -2.05 4.95 -3.42
CA LYS A 58 -2.90 5.66 -4.38
C LYS A 58 -4.35 5.80 -3.90
N ALA A 59 -4.86 4.80 -3.16
CA ALA A 59 -6.19 4.88 -2.57
C ALA A 59 -6.26 5.89 -1.43
N ILE A 60 -5.28 5.85 -0.52
CA ILE A 60 -5.18 6.81 0.59
C ILE A 60 -5.12 8.24 0.03
N VAL A 61 -4.24 8.50 -0.94
CA VAL A 61 -4.10 9.81 -1.58
C VAL A 61 -5.36 10.25 -2.32
N GLY A 62 -6.08 9.31 -2.95
CA GLY A 62 -7.29 9.59 -3.74
C GLY A 62 -8.56 9.82 -2.90
N GLU A 63 -8.57 9.42 -1.62
CA GLU A 63 -9.70 9.60 -0.70
C GLU A 63 -9.69 10.97 0.01
N LEU A 64 -8.56 11.69 -0.04
CA LEU A 64 -8.37 12.97 0.63
C LEU A 64 -9.15 14.19 0.12
N PRO A 65 -9.58 14.30 -1.16
CA PRO A 65 -10.40 15.43 -1.60
C PRO A 65 -11.76 15.52 -0.89
N PHE A 66 -12.16 14.50 -0.13
CA PHE A 66 -13.49 14.34 0.46
C PHE A 66 -13.51 14.32 1.99
N LEU A 67 -12.35 14.37 2.66
CA LEU A 67 -12.23 14.39 4.12
C LEU A 67 -11.98 15.82 4.61
N GLU A 68 -12.48 16.15 5.81
CA GLU A 68 -12.19 17.43 6.47
C GLU A 68 -10.68 17.70 6.47
N GLN A 69 -10.29 18.93 6.14
CA GLN A 69 -8.89 19.37 6.05
C GLN A 69 -8.28 19.56 7.45
N SER A 70 -8.30 18.51 8.26
CA SER A 70 -7.61 18.49 9.55
C SER A 70 -6.10 18.39 9.34
N GLU A 71 -5.34 18.87 10.33
CA GLU A 71 -3.87 18.77 10.30
C GLU A 71 -3.40 17.31 10.25
N GLU A 72 -4.12 16.39 10.90
CA GLU A 72 -3.85 14.95 10.86
C GLU A 72 -4.05 14.36 9.47
N VAL A 73 -5.09 14.79 8.77
CA VAL A 73 -5.40 14.35 7.40
C VAL A 73 -4.29 14.81 6.43
N LEU A 74 -3.85 16.07 6.55
CA LEU A 74 -2.72 16.62 5.79
C LEU A 74 -1.40 15.88 6.09
N LYS A 75 -1.11 15.57 7.36
CA LYS A 75 0.07 14.77 7.75
C LYS A 75 0.04 13.37 7.13
N ARG A 76 -1.11 12.68 7.19
CA ARG A 76 -1.29 11.35 6.58
C ARG A 76 -1.09 11.39 5.06
N TRP A 77 -1.61 12.41 4.39
CA TRP A 77 -1.44 12.60 2.95
C TRP A 77 0.02 12.82 2.56
N THR A 78 0.67 13.76 3.25
CA THR A 78 2.07 14.12 2.96
C THR A 78 2.98 12.91 3.16
N LYS A 79 2.75 12.14 4.22
CA LYS A 79 3.42 10.86 4.44
C LYS A 79 3.16 9.88 3.30
N ALA A 80 1.89 9.69 2.91
CA ALA A 80 1.54 8.79 1.81
C ALA A 80 2.18 9.21 0.48
N LYS A 81 2.34 10.51 0.22
CA LYS A 81 3.03 11.03 -0.97
C LYS A 81 4.53 10.79 -0.95
N THR A 82 5.17 10.96 0.20
CA THR A 82 6.58 10.62 0.38
C THR A 82 6.79 9.11 0.21
N ASP A 83 5.92 8.29 0.81
CA ASP A 83 5.94 6.84 0.63
C ASP A 83 5.71 6.46 -0.84
N GLU A 84 4.83 7.15 -1.57
CA GLU A 84 4.60 6.90 -3.00
C GLU A 84 5.90 7.03 -3.81
N LYS A 85 6.66 8.11 -3.57
CA LYS A 85 7.94 8.36 -4.26
C LYS A 85 8.96 7.30 -3.90
N LEU A 86 9.09 6.97 -2.61
CA LEU A 86 10.00 5.95 -2.12
C LEU A 86 9.72 4.58 -2.76
N TRP A 87 8.46 4.13 -2.76
CA TRP A 87 8.10 2.82 -3.29
C TRP A 87 8.18 2.73 -4.81
N LYS A 88 8.14 3.85 -5.53
CA LYS A 88 8.41 3.90 -6.97
C LYS A 88 9.89 3.76 -7.29
N SER A 89 10.77 4.34 -6.46
CA SER A 89 12.22 4.28 -6.66
C SER A 89 12.85 2.99 -6.15
N LEU A 90 12.19 2.27 -5.23
CA LEU A 90 12.72 1.04 -4.67
C LEU A 90 12.91 -0.05 -5.73
N GLY A 91 14.16 -0.52 -5.83
CA GLY A 91 14.52 -1.71 -6.59
C GLY A 91 14.02 -2.99 -5.90
N VAL A 92 13.84 -4.05 -6.68
CA VAL A 92 13.38 -5.36 -6.17
C VAL A 92 14.32 -5.88 -5.07
N ASN A 93 15.64 -5.76 -5.27
CA ASN A 93 16.65 -6.18 -4.29
C ASN A 93 16.59 -5.37 -2.97
N GLU A 94 16.22 -4.09 -3.03
CA GLU A 94 16.09 -3.27 -1.81
C GLU A 94 14.84 -3.66 -1.01
N ILE A 95 13.76 -4.03 -1.71
CA ILE A 95 12.56 -4.56 -1.09
C ILE A 95 12.90 -5.88 -0.41
N ILE A 96 13.57 -6.80 -1.10
CA ILE A 96 14.00 -8.08 -0.52
C ILE A 96 14.81 -7.84 0.77
N LYS A 97 15.86 -7.00 0.72
CA LYS A 97 16.69 -6.64 1.89
C LYS A 97 15.88 -6.07 3.06
N ARG A 98 14.83 -5.29 2.78
CA ARG A 98 13.95 -4.76 3.85
C ARG A 98 13.21 -5.88 4.58
N TYR A 99 12.74 -6.90 3.86
CA TYR A 99 11.99 -8.00 4.47
C TYR A 99 12.90 -9.12 5.01
N GLU A 100 14.14 -9.26 4.54
CA GLU A 100 15.14 -10.13 5.16
C GLU A 100 15.50 -9.67 6.58
N LYS A 101 15.74 -8.36 6.77
CA LYS A 101 16.02 -7.78 8.10
C LYS A 101 14.88 -7.92 9.10
N HIS A 102 13.65 -8.14 8.63
CA HIS A 102 12.48 -8.37 9.47
C HIS A 102 12.24 -9.84 9.81
N ASN A 103 12.93 -10.78 9.13
CA ASN A 103 12.85 -12.23 9.39
C ASN A 103 14.10 -12.80 10.07
N ALA A 104 15.16 -12.00 10.23
CA ALA A 104 16.34 -12.32 11.04
C ALA A 104 16.10 -11.95 12.50
#